data_AF-A0A963GY63-F1
#
_entry.id   AF-A0A963GY63-F1
#
_cell.length_a   1.000
_cell.length_b   1.000
_cell.length_c   1.000
_cell.angle_alpha   90.00
_cell.angle_beta   90.00
_cell.angle_gamma   90.00
#
_symmetry.space_group_name_H-M   'P 1'
#
loop_
_entity.id
_entity.type
_entity.pdbx_description
1 polymer ?
#
loop_
_entity_poly.entity_id
_entity_poly.type
_entity_poly.pdbx_seq_one_letter_code
_entity_poly.pdbx_strand_id
1 'polypeptide(L)'
;MLSNFSLARSEAIKRNGRVVVCTSSDGSSCTNSGNWNQGWIIFSDLDNDASRDGGEDLIHAMPSLQTGYSFSGNANVSNYISFDSQGMTILTSGAMQSGTIVLCPAAPAAGGMGRQLILSSSGRARIEKITSCS
;
A
#
# COMPACT_ATOMS: atom_id res chain seq x y z
N MET A 1 -7.12 6.00 -2.54
CA MET A 1 -5.79 5.41 -2.86
C MET A 1 -4.66 6.31 -2.35
N LEU A 2 -4.37 7.47 -2.96
CA LEU A 2 -3.36 8.40 -2.40
C LEU A 2 -3.66 8.78 -0.94
N SER A 3 -4.93 9.02 -0.64
CA SER A 3 -5.44 9.28 0.72
C SER A 3 -5.05 8.21 1.74
N ASN A 4 -4.99 6.94 1.34
CA ASN A 4 -4.70 5.81 2.23
C ASN A 4 -3.21 5.79 2.60
N PHE A 5 -2.33 6.11 1.65
CA PHE A 5 -0.89 6.26 1.93
C PHE A 5 -0.60 7.50 2.77
N SER A 6 -1.30 8.62 2.50
CA SER A 6 -1.22 9.81 3.34
C SER A 6 -1.74 9.56 4.76
N LEU A 7 -2.80 8.76 4.90
CA LEU A 7 -3.32 8.32 6.19
C LEU A 7 -2.28 7.47 6.94
N ALA A 8 -1.77 6.41 6.32
CA ALA A 8 -0.77 5.53 6.93
C ALA A 8 0.48 6.30 7.39
N ARG A 9 1.00 7.19 6.54
CA ARG A 9 2.13 8.07 6.89
C ARG A 9 1.79 8.96 8.10
N SER A 10 0.61 9.56 8.10
CA SER A 10 0.19 10.46 9.18
C SER A 10 0.01 9.70 10.49
N GLU A 11 -0.52 8.49 10.44
CA GLU A 11 -0.67 7.63 11.60
C GLU A 11 0.68 7.18 12.16
N ALA A 12 1.65 6.85 11.31
CA ALA A 12 3.00 6.51 11.75
C ALA A 12 3.64 7.66 12.57
N ILE A 13 3.52 8.88 12.06
CA ILE A 13 4.01 10.09 12.72
C ILE A 13 3.27 10.36 14.04
N LYS A 14 1.93 10.31 14.02
CA LYS A 14 1.11 10.58 15.22
C LYS A 14 1.36 9.56 16.34
N ARG A 15 1.55 8.30 15.98
CA ARG A 15 1.75 7.19 16.92
C ARG A 15 3.22 7.06 17.36
N ASN A 16 4.12 7.81 16.74
CA ASN A 16 5.57 7.68 16.91
C ASN A 16 6.02 6.21 16.77
N GLY A 17 5.46 5.51 15.78
CA GLY A 17 5.63 4.07 15.60
C GLY A 17 5.39 3.67 14.16
N ARG A 18 5.69 2.41 13.82
CA ARG A 18 5.53 1.93 12.45
C ARG A 18 4.05 1.74 12.12
N VAL A 19 3.67 2.11 10.91
CA VAL A 19 2.33 1.80 10.36
C VAL A 19 2.51 1.16 9.00
N VAL A 20 1.77 0.08 8.77
CA VAL A 20 1.88 -0.75 7.59
C VAL A 20 0.59 -0.68 6.79
N VAL A 21 0.73 -0.62 5.48
CA VAL A 21 -0.32 -0.89 4.50
C VAL A 21 0.02 -2.23 3.84
N CYS A 22 -0.79 -3.26 4.00
CA CYS A 22 -0.53 -4.59 3.42
C CYS A 22 -1.74 -5.11 2.66
N THR A 23 -1.52 -5.92 1.62
CA THR A 23 -2.62 -6.59 0.92
C THR A 23 -3.35 -7.52 1.88
N SER A 24 -4.67 -7.58 1.76
CA SER A 24 -5.54 -8.36 2.65
C SER A 24 -6.77 -8.79 1.88
N SER A 25 -7.09 -10.08 1.93
CA SER A 25 -8.27 -10.67 1.29
C SER A 25 -9.48 -10.79 2.22
N ASP A 26 -9.26 -10.66 3.53
CA ASP A 26 -10.27 -10.81 4.58
C ASP A 26 -10.61 -9.48 5.29
N GLY A 27 -9.83 -8.42 5.04
CA GLY A 27 -9.98 -7.13 5.69
C GLY A 27 -9.48 -7.11 7.14
N SER A 28 -8.77 -8.15 7.59
CA SER A 28 -8.27 -8.28 8.96
C SER A 28 -6.79 -8.61 9.04
N SER A 29 -6.24 -9.42 8.14
CA SER A 29 -4.86 -9.88 8.21
C SER A 29 -4.11 -9.61 6.91
N CYS A 30 -2.80 -9.42 7.01
CA CYS A 30 -1.93 -9.32 5.85
C CYS A 30 -1.85 -10.66 5.12
N THR A 31 -1.73 -10.62 3.79
CA THR A 31 -1.43 -11.78 2.97
C THR A 31 -0.25 -11.49 2.04
N ASN A 32 0.54 -12.53 1.77
CA ASN A 32 1.60 -12.52 0.76
C ASN A 32 1.18 -13.20 -0.54
N SER A 33 -0.09 -13.63 -0.63
CA SER A 33 -0.67 -14.23 -1.84
C SER A 33 -1.63 -13.23 -2.51
N GLY A 34 -1.74 -13.33 -3.84
CA GLY A 34 -2.58 -12.42 -4.62
C GLY A 34 -1.90 -11.08 -4.90
N ASN A 35 -2.70 -10.00 -4.96
CA ASN A 35 -2.25 -8.65 -5.25
C ASN A 35 -3.20 -7.63 -4.60
N TRP A 36 -2.95 -6.34 -4.83
CA TRP A 36 -3.76 -5.26 -4.25
C TRP A 36 -5.22 -5.22 -4.73
N ASN A 37 -5.62 -5.99 -5.75
CA ASN A 37 -7.01 -6.06 -6.19
C ASN A 37 -7.93 -6.61 -5.10
N GLN A 38 -7.42 -7.49 -4.25
CA GLN A 38 -8.23 -8.17 -3.23
C GLN A 38 -8.59 -7.27 -2.04
N GLY A 39 -7.98 -6.09 -1.98
CA GLY A 39 -8.10 -5.17 -0.85
C GLY A 39 -6.79 -5.07 -0.08
N TRP A 40 -6.81 -4.19 0.90
CA TRP A 40 -5.66 -3.96 1.78
C TRP A 40 -6.13 -3.36 3.10
N ILE A 41 -5.29 -3.49 4.11
CA ILE A 41 -5.50 -2.90 5.43
C ILE A 41 -4.39 -1.92 5.77
N ILE A 42 -4.67 -1.06 6.74
CA ILE A 42 -3.72 -0.16 7.39
C ILE A 42 -3.76 -0.46 8.89
N PHE A 43 -2.61 -0.68 9.51
CA PHE A 43 -2.53 -1.01 10.93
C PHE A 43 -1.23 -0.51 11.57
N SER A 44 -1.23 -0.38 12.90
CA SER A 44 -0.02 -0.08 13.66
C SER A 44 0.80 -1.36 13.84
N ASP A 45 2.06 -1.34 13.41
CA ASP A 45 2.99 -2.46 13.50
C ASP A 45 3.90 -2.22 14.72
N LEU A 46 3.65 -2.95 15.80
CA LEU A 46 4.28 -2.75 17.10
C LEU A 46 5.60 -3.52 17.22
N ASP A 47 5.76 -4.61 16.48
CA ASP A 47 6.94 -5.48 16.54
C ASP A 47 7.85 -5.39 15.31
N ASN A 48 7.45 -4.59 14.31
CA ASN A 48 8.18 -4.26 13.09
C ASN A 48 8.32 -5.41 12.09
N ASP A 49 7.36 -6.33 12.04
CA ASP A 49 7.41 -7.51 11.18
C ASP A 49 6.56 -7.42 9.89
N ALA A 50 5.77 -6.35 9.75
CA ALA A 50 4.81 -6.11 8.66
C ALA A 50 3.74 -7.22 8.47
N SER A 51 3.51 -8.02 9.50
CA SER A 51 2.32 -8.82 9.74
C SER A 51 1.39 -8.06 10.66
N ARG A 52 0.09 -8.37 10.64
CA ARG A 52 -0.84 -7.82 11.63
C ARG A 52 -1.12 -8.87 12.69
N ASP A 53 -0.76 -8.54 13.91
CA ASP A 53 -0.81 -9.44 15.06
C ASP A 53 -1.88 -9.03 16.10
N GLY A 54 -2.06 -9.90 17.09
CA GLY A 54 -2.97 -9.64 18.21
C GLY A 54 -2.50 -8.46 19.06
N GLY A 55 -3.37 -7.47 19.27
CA GLY A 55 -3.05 -6.24 20.00
C GLY A 55 -2.66 -5.06 19.11
N GLU A 56 -2.58 -5.27 17.80
CA GLU A 56 -2.32 -4.22 16.83
C GLU A 56 -3.60 -3.61 16.26
N ASP A 57 -3.64 -2.27 16.29
CA ASP A 57 -4.80 -1.50 15.87
C ASP A 57 -5.00 -1.59 14.37
N LEU A 58 -6.18 -2.09 13.95
CA LEU A 58 -6.65 -1.90 12.58
C LEU A 58 -7.12 -0.47 12.42
N ILE A 59 -6.36 0.32 11.68
CA ILE A 59 -6.65 1.74 11.42
C ILE A 59 -7.69 1.86 10.30
N HIS A 60 -7.54 1.06 9.24
CA HIS A 60 -8.44 1.12 8.09
C HIS A 60 -8.43 -0.19 7.31
N ALA A 61 -9.56 -0.53 6.71
CA ALA A 61 -9.67 -1.66 5.77
C ALA A 61 -10.31 -1.17 4.48
N MET A 62 -9.69 -1.50 3.36
CA MET A 62 -10.18 -1.23 2.02
C MET A 62 -10.63 -2.55 1.39
N PRO A 63 -11.87 -2.62 0.88
CA PRO A 63 -12.38 -3.82 0.24
C PRO A 63 -11.68 -4.08 -1.09
N SER A 64 -11.93 -5.25 -1.67
CA SER A 64 -11.52 -5.58 -3.02
C SER A 64 -11.99 -4.53 -4.03
N LEU A 65 -11.16 -4.28 -5.05
CA LEU A 65 -11.52 -3.40 -6.15
C LEU A 65 -12.70 -3.97 -6.94
N GLN A 66 -13.47 -3.06 -7.55
CA GLN A 66 -14.54 -3.43 -8.46
C GLN A 66 -13.98 -4.27 -9.63
N THR A 67 -14.77 -5.25 -10.06
CA THR A 67 -14.44 -6.10 -11.21
C THR A 67 -14.02 -5.26 -12.42
N GLY A 68 -12.95 -5.69 -13.07
CA GLY A 68 -12.37 -5.02 -14.22
C GLY A 68 -11.22 -4.09 -13.88
N TYR A 69 -11.00 -3.71 -12.62
CA TYR A 69 -9.79 -2.99 -12.25
C TYR A 69 -8.65 -3.94 -11.85
N SER A 70 -7.42 -3.60 -12.21
CA SER A 70 -6.20 -4.22 -11.70
C SER A 70 -5.36 -3.20 -10.95
N PHE A 71 -4.69 -3.66 -9.90
CA PHE A 71 -3.89 -2.88 -8.99
C PHE A 71 -2.71 -3.73 -8.52
N SER A 72 -1.52 -3.41 -9.02
CA SER A 72 -0.32 -4.23 -8.85
C SER A 72 0.89 -3.38 -8.50
N GLY A 73 1.68 -3.87 -7.55
CA GLY A 73 2.94 -3.25 -7.13
C GLY A 73 4.13 -3.92 -7.80
N ASN A 74 5.23 -3.19 -7.97
CA ASN A 74 6.52 -3.82 -8.26
C ASN A 74 7.05 -4.59 -7.02
N ALA A 75 8.19 -5.28 -7.16
CA ALA A 75 8.70 -6.20 -6.13
C ALA A 75 8.79 -5.61 -4.71
N ASN A 76 9.13 -4.33 -4.56
CA ASN A 76 9.29 -3.70 -3.25
C ASN A 76 7.98 -3.28 -2.60
N VAL A 77 6.87 -3.27 -3.34
CA VAL A 77 5.55 -2.84 -2.86
C VAL A 77 4.46 -3.81 -3.30
N SER A 78 4.82 -5.07 -3.57
CA SER A 78 3.85 -6.08 -4.05
C SER A 78 2.88 -6.51 -2.94
N ASN A 79 3.38 -6.57 -1.70
CA ASN A 79 2.64 -7.15 -0.56
C ASN A 79 2.37 -6.12 0.53
N TYR A 80 3.31 -5.22 0.81
CA TYR A 80 3.16 -4.20 1.83
C TYR A 80 3.97 -2.93 1.53
N ILE A 81 3.61 -1.86 2.21
CA ILE A 81 4.35 -0.60 2.36
C ILE A 81 4.33 -0.25 3.83
N SER A 82 5.46 0.08 4.43
CA SER A 82 5.51 0.55 5.82
C SER A 82 6.10 1.94 5.95
N PHE A 83 5.61 2.71 6.92
CA PHE A 83 6.10 4.02 7.28
C PHE A 83 6.66 3.98 8.70
N ASP A 84 7.84 4.55 8.92
CA ASP A 84 8.41 4.74 10.25
C ASP A 84 7.84 5.97 10.96
N SER A 85 8.27 6.22 12.20
CA SER A 85 7.83 7.36 13.01
C SER A 85 8.17 8.74 12.41
N GLN A 86 9.10 8.80 11.45
CA GLN A 86 9.46 10.01 10.71
C GLN A 86 8.63 10.14 9.41
N GLY A 87 7.80 9.16 9.10
CA GLY A 87 7.01 9.06 7.89
C GLY A 87 7.85 8.73 6.65
N MET A 88 9.05 8.18 6.83
CA MET A 88 9.84 7.60 5.74
C MET A 88 9.37 6.17 5.49
N THR A 89 9.57 5.67 4.28
CA THR A 89 9.18 4.31 3.93
C THR A 89 10.34 3.35 4.10
N ILE A 90 10.08 2.25 4.80
CA ILE A 90 11.10 1.31 5.26
C ILE A 90 10.63 -0.13 5.05
N LEU A 91 11.57 -1.02 4.75
CA LEU A 91 11.34 -2.46 4.76
C LEU A 91 11.51 -2.99 6.19
N THR A 92 10.98 -4.17 6.47
CA THR A 92 11.23 -4.88 7.74
C THR A 92 12.72 -5.11 8.01
N SER A 93 13.54 -5.20 6.96
CA SER A 93 15.00 -5.27 7.06
C SER A 93 15.69 -3.96 7.49
N GLY A 94 14.94 -2.85 7.59
CA GLY A 94 15.48 -1.51 7.86
C GLY A 94 15.97 -0.77 6.61
N ALA A 95 15.97 -1.41 5.44
CA ALA A 95 16.34 -0.75 4.19
C ALA A 95 15.24 0.22 3.72
N MET A 96 15.64 1.25 2.96
CA MET A 96 14.69 2.18 2.35
C MET A 96 13.73 1.45 1.40
N GLN A 97 12.43 1.70 1.55
CA GLN A 97 11.42 1.16 0.65
C GLN A 97 11.01 2.22 -0.38
N SER A 98 10.99 1.84 -1.65
CA SER A 98 10.44 2.66 -2.73
C SER A 98 9.84 1.75 -3.80
N GLY A 99 8.84 2.24 -4.51
CA GLY A 99 8.20 1.43 -5.53
C GLY A 99 7.06 2.14 -6.21
N THR A 100 6.45 1.42 -7.15
CA THR A 100 5.33 1.91 -7.95
C THR A 100 4.19 0.92 -7.85
N ILE A 101 2.98 1.43 -7.63
CA ILE A 101 1.76 0.65 -7.75
C ILE A 101 0.94 1.20 -8.91
N VAL A 102 0.51 0.34 -9.82
CA VAL A 102 -0.20 0.69 -11.03
C VAL A 102 -1.65 0.27 -10.90
N LEU A 103 -2.58 1.22 -11.06
CA LEU A 103 -4.01 1.02 -11.14
C LEU A 103 -4.46 1.13 -12.60
N CYS A 104 -5.16 0.12 -13.09
CA CYS A 104 -5.59 -0.01 -14.47
C CYS A 104 -7.05 -0.41 -14.56
N PRO A 105 -7.88 0.26 -15.37
CA PRO A 105 -9.23 -0.19 -15.68
C PRO A 105 -9.23 -1.33 -16.72
N ALA A 106 -10.37 -2.01 -16.86
CA ALA A 106 -10.53 -3.11 -17.81
C ALA A 106 -10.38 -2.61 -19.24
N ALA A 107 -9.83 -3.44 -20.13
CA ALA A 107 -9.92 -3.18 -21.57
C ALA A 107 -11.41 -3.20 -22.03
N PRO A 108 -11.83 -2.35 -22.98
CA PRO A 108 -11.05 -1.41 -23.79
C PRO A 108 -10.79 -0.02 -23.13
N ALA A 109 -11.17 0.18 -21.88
CA ALA A 109 -10.91 1.42 -21.12
C ALA A 109 -9.43 1.64 -20.74
N ALA A 110 -8.53 0.72 -21.09
CA ALA A 110 -7.10 0.77 -20.75
C ALA A 110 -6.31 1.92 -21.43
N GLY A 111 -6.81 2.50 -22.53
CA GLY A 111 -6.15 3.61 -23.20
C GLY A 111 -6.27 4.92 -22.40
N GLY A 112 -5.17 5.40 -21.81
CA GLY A 112 -5.10 6.75 -21.20
C GLY A 112 -5.73 6.91 -19.80
N MET A 113 -6.37 5.88 -19.24
CA MET A 113 -7.04 5.96 -17.94
C MET A 113 -6.29 5.27 -16.80
N GLY A 114 -5.17 4.60 -17.07
CA GLY A 114 -4.31 4.06 -16.03
C GLY A 114 -3.71 5.16 -15.13
N ARG A 115 -3.40 4.79 -13.89
CA ARG A 115 -2.71 5.64 -12.91
C ARG A 115 -1.57 4.85 -12.30
N GLN A 116 -0.42 5.49 -12.13
CA GLN A 116 0.64 4.94 -11.28
C GLN A 116 0.81 5.81 -10.04
N LEU A 117 0.93 5.17 -8.89
CA LEU A 117 1.36 5.80 -7.66
C LEU A 117 2.82 5.45 -7.43
N ILE A 118 3.64 6.49 -7.35
CA ILE A 118 5.08 6.37 -7.16
C ILE A 118 5.38 6.78 -5.73
N LEU A 119 6.00 5.87 -5.00
CA LEU A 119 6.41 6.02 -3.61
C LEU A 119 7.93 6.18 -3.56
N SER A 120 8.40 7.33 -3.04
CA SER A 120 9.81 7.53 -2.72
C SER A 120 10.13 7.10 -1.29
N SER A 121 11.39 6.79 -1.02
CA SER A 121 11.89 6.41 0.31
C SER A 121 11.66 7.46 1.41
N SER A 122 11.48 8.73 1.04
CA SER A 122 11.06 9.80 1.95
C SER A 122 9.56 9.74 2.34
N GLY A 123 8.87 8.69 1.95
CA GLY A 123 7.43 8.44 2.15
C GLY A 123 6.50 9.34 1.35
N ARG A 124 7.01 10.09 0.37
CA ARG A 124 6.14 10.91 -0.50
C ARG A 124 5.53 10.00 -1.55
N ALA A 125 4.20 10.03 -1.65
CA ALA A 125 3.46 9.39 -2.71
C ALA A 125 2.97 10.44 -3.71
N ARG A 126 3.07 10.16 -5.01
CA ARG A 126 2.48 10.98 -6.08
C ARG A 126 1.77 10.10 -7.09
N ILE A 127 0.76 10.66 -7.77
CA ILE A 127 0.02 9.98 -8.83
C ILE A 127 0.37 10.59 -10.18
N GLU A 128 0.62 9.72 -11.16
CA GLU A 128 0.80 10.09 -12.56
C GLU A 128 -0.20 9.34 -13.44
N LYS A 129 -0.65 9.97 -14.53
CA LYS A 129 -1.47 9.31 -15.56
C LYS A 129 -0.54 8.49 -16.46
N ILE A 130 -0.98 7.29 -16.84
CA ILE A 130 -0.27 6.45 -17.80
C ILE A 130 -1.18 6.14 -19.00
N THR A 131 -0.58 6.04 -20.17
CA THR A 131 -1.27 5.83 -21.45
C THR A 131 -1.53 4.36 -21.75
N SER A 132 -0.73 3.47 -21.17
CA SER A 132 -0.84 2.03 -21.33
C SER A 132 -0.66 1.32 -19.98
N CYS A 133 -1.45 0.28 -19.78
CA CYS A 133 -1.27 -0.71 -18.73
C CYS A 133 -0.41 -1.84 -19.29
N SER A 134 0.74 -2.10 -18.66
CA SER A 134 1.65 -3.21 -19.01
C SER A 134 1.20 -4.52 -18.40
#